data_AF-A0A7Y2C022-F1
#
_entry.id   AF-A0A7Y2C022-F1
#
_cell.length_a   1.000
_cell.length_b   1.000
_cell.length_c   1.000
_cell.angle_alpha   90.00
_cell.angle_beta   90.00
_cell.angle_gamma   90.00
#
_symmetry.space_group_name_H-M   'P 1'
#
loop_
_entity.id
_entity.type
_entity.pdbx_description
1 polymer ?
#
loop_
_entity_poly.entity_id
_entity_poly.type
_entity_poly.pdbx_seq_one_letter_code
_entity_poly.pdbx_strand_id
1 'polypeptide(L)'
;MRIAVVQDSPVYNRLGVTIGKTLDIIDTAAAEKAELIVFGESWLCGYPFWLDVCADVALWDHPPVQKVWSDMYNNGVDLSSNAIDPIKEKL
;
A
#
# COMPACT_ATOMS: atom_id res chain seq x y z
N MET A 1 -15.76 -18.87 -11.67
CA MET A 1 -15.18 -17.56 -11.36
C MET A 1 -15.77 -16.98 -10.08
N ARG A 2 -15.12 -17.24 -8.94
CA ARG A 2 -15.36 -16.55 -7.66
C ARG A 2 -14.39 -15.38 -7.52
N ILE A 3 -14.87 -14.23 -7.06
CA ILE A 3 -14.06 -13.01 -6.91
C ILE A 3 -14.08 -12.58 -5.44
N ALA A 4 -12.93 -12.18 -4.90
CA ALA A 4 -12.79 -11.52 -3.61
C ALA A 4 -12.50 -10.03 -3.82
N VAL A 5 -13.33 -9.17 -3.24
CA VAL A 5 -13.10 -7.71 -3.22
C VAL A 5 -12.69 -7.34 -1.81
N VAL A 6 -11.48 -6.83 -1.65
CA VAL A 6 -10.90 -6.51 -0.34
C VAL A 6 -11.40 -5.14 0.10
N GLN A 7 -12.17 -5.12 1.19
CA GLN A 7 -12.60 -3.89 1.86
C GLN A 7 -11.88 -3.75 3.20
N ASP A 8 -10.64 -3.27 3.11
CA ASP A 8 -9.78 -3.01 4.26
C ASP A 8 -8.81 -1.85 3.90
N SER A 9 -7.99 -1.42 4.85
CA SER A 9 -6.97 -0.37 4.69
C SER A 9 -5.54 -0.95 4.73
N PRO A 10 -4.55 -0.29 4.12
CA PRO A 10 -3.14 -0.58 4.39
C PRO A 10 -2.79 -0.40 5.86
N VAL A 11 -1.65 -0.97 6.27
CA VAL A 11 -0.92 -0.37 7.38
C VAL A 11 -0.24 0.89 6.83
N TYR A 12 -0.87 2.03 7.09
CA TYR A 12 -0.53 3.32 6.47
C TYR A 12 0.97 3.61 6.48
N ASN A 13 1.51 3.92 5.31
CA ASN A 13 2.92 4.24 5.07
C ASN A 13 3.93 3.23 5.66
N ARG A 14 3.58 1.94 5.70
CA ARG A 14 4.50 0.86 6.11
C ARG A 14 4.46 -0.29 5.12
N LEU A 15 5.18 -0.14 3.99
CA LEU A 15 5.13 -1.06 2.85
C LEU A 15 5.34 -2.53 3.26
N GLY A 16 6.43 -2.85 3.96
CA GLY A 16 6.74 -4.23 4.35
C GLY A 16 5.67 -4.89 5.21
N VAL A 17 4.97 -4.11 6.02
CA VAL A 17 3.92 -4.62 6.92
C VAL A 17 2.62 -4.81 6.14
N THR A 18 2.31 -3.89 5.23
CA THR A 18 1.17 -4.06 4.31
C THR A 18 1.37 -5.22 3.35
N ILE A 19 2.61 -5.51 2.91
CA ILE A 19 2.91 -6.73 2.13
C ILE A 19 2.54 -7.97 2.94
N GLY A 20 2.96 -8.08 4.20
CA GLY A 20 2.56 -9.19 5.08
C GLY A 20 1.04 -9.33 5.17
N LYS A 21 0.33 -8.22 5.44
CA LYS A 21 -1.14 -8.18 5.45
C LYS A 21 -1.76 -8.61 4.12
N THR A 22 -1.13 -8.26 3.00
CA THR A 22 -1.58 -8.64 1.66
C THR A 22 -1.51 -10.15 1.47
N LEU A 23 -0.42 -10.79 1.92
CA LEU A 23 -0.26 -12.24 1.86
C LEU A 23 -1.31 -12.97 2.70
N ASP A 24 -1.60 -12.48 3.91
CA ASP A 24 -2.64 -13.05 4.79
C ASP A 24 -4.04 -12.97 4.16
N ILE A 25 -4.35 -11.84 3.50
CA ILE A 25 -5.61 -11.65 2.77
C ILE A 25 -5.69 -12.57 1.56
N ILE A 26 -4.59 -12.75 0.82
CA ILE A 26 -4.53 -13.70 -0.30
C ILE A 26 -4.81 -15.12 0.20
N ASP A 27 -4.21 -15.54 1.32
CA ASP A 27 -4.46 -16.86 1.90
C ASP A 27 -5.92 -17.04 2.32
N THR A 28 -6.52 -16.01 2.91
CA THR A 28 -7.93 -16.00 3.29
C THR A 28 -8.85 -16.16 2.07
N ALA A 29 -8.59 -15.40 1.01
CA ALA A 29 -9.37 -15.47 -0.23
C ALA A 29 -9.17 -16.80 -0.98
N ALA A 30 -7.96 -17.36 -0.94
CA ALA A 30 -7.64 -18.66 -1.53
C ALA A 30 -8.33 -19.82 -0.78
N ALA A 31 -8.42 -19.77 0.56
CA ALA A 31 -9.20 -20.72 1.36
C ALA A 31 -10.69 -20.70 0.96
N GLU A 32 -11.18 -19.51 0.59
CA GLU A 32 -12.49 -19.30 0.00
C GLU A 32 -12.55 -19.62 -1.51
N LYS A 33 -11.53 -20.20 -2.12
CA LYS A 33 -11.53 -20.56 -3.56
C LYS A 33 -11.79 -19.36 -4.49
N ALA A 34 -11.35 -18.15 -4.12
CA ALA A 34 -11.38 -17.02 -5.03
C ALA A 34 -10.38 -17.22 -6.18
N GLU A 35 -10.79 -16.91 -7.40
CA GLU A 35 -9.99 -16.99 -8.63
C GLU A 35 -9.43 -15.61 -9.04
N LEU A 36 -10.01 -14.53 -8.51
CA LEU A 36 -9.55 -13.15 -8.67
C LEU A 36 -9.69 -12.41 -7.34
N ILE A 37 -8.63 -11.71 -6.94
CA ILE A 37 -8.60 -10.88 -5.73
C ILE A 37 -8.33 -9.45 -6.16
N VAL A 38 -9.18 -8.51 -5.73
CA VAL A 38 -9.08 -7.09 -6.08
C VAL A 38 -8.89 -6.28 -4.81
N PHE A 39 -7.87 -5.43 -4.81
CA PHE A 39 -7.56 -4.49 -3.74
C PHE A 39 -7.97 -3.06 -4.12
N GLY A 40 -8.21 -2.23 -3.11
CA GLY A 40 -8.53 -0.82 -3.29
C GLY A 40 -7.37 0.01 -3.85
N GLU A 41 -7.66 1.25 -4.24
CA GLU A 41 -6.66 2.21 -4.70
C GLU A 41 -5.58 2.44 -3.63
N SER A 42 -4.33 2.63 -4.07
CA SER A 42 -3.17 2.89 -3.21
C SER A 42 -2.96 1.87 -2.09
N TRP A 43 -3.40 0.62 -2.28
CA TRP A 43 -3.41 -0.42 -1.24
C TRP A 43 -2.08 -0.64 -0.52
N LEU A 44 -0.93 -0.64 -1.22
CA LEU A 44 0.35 -1.07 -0.62
C LEU A 44 0.96 -0.03 0.33
N CYS A 45 0.92 1.25 -0.04
CA CYS A 45 1.57 2.33 0.72
C CYS A 45 0.55 3.22 1.45
N GLY A 46 -0.71 3.20 1.02
CA GLY A 46 -1.75 4.12 1.43
C GLY A 46 -1.84 5.36 0.52
N TYR A 47 -3.03 5.95 0.50
CA TYR A 47 -3.29 7.21 -0.20
C TYR A 47 -2.63 8.38 0.56
N PRO A 48 -2.02 9.37 -0.11
CA PRO A 48 -1.37 10.52 0.54
C PRO A 48 -2.36 11.53 1.15
N PHE A 49 -3.21 11.09 2.08
CA PHE A 49 -4.25 11.90 2.72
C PHE A 49 -3.71 13.17 3.40
N TRP A 50 -2.45 13.17 3.82
CA TRP A 50 -1.80 14.35 4.38
C TRP A 50 -1.78 15.54 3.42
N LEU A 51 -1.84 15.31 2.09
CA LEU A 51 -1.97 16.38 1.09
C LEU A 51 -3.31 17.13 1.21
N ASP A 52 -4.38 16.45 1.64
CA ASP A 52 -5.73 17.01 1.69
C ASP A 52 -5.97 17.82 2.96
N VAL A 53 -5.25 17.50 4.04
CA VAL A 53 -5.49 18.07 5.38
C VAL A 53 -4.37 18.98 5.88
N CYS A 54 -3.17 18.90 5.30
CA CYS A 54 -2.06 19.76 5.70
C CYS A 54 -2.19 21.13 5.04
N ALA A 55 -2.52 22.16 5.81
CA ALA A 55 -2.63 23.54 5.32
C ALA A 55 -1.32 24.06 4.70
N ASP A 56 -0.18 23.57 5.18
CA ASP A 56 1.14 24.01 4.78
C ASP A 56 1.70 23.25 3.57
N VAL A 57 0.92 22.33 2.97
CA VAL A 57 1.38 21.44 1.88
C VAL A 57 1.93 22.20 0.66
N ALA A 58 1.41 23.40 0.41
CA ALA A 58 1.78 24.22 -0.74
C ALA A 58 2.91 25.22 -0.45
N LEU A 59 3.48 25.23 0.76
CA LEU A 59 4.60 26.10 1.11
C LEU A 59 5.88 25.63 0.41
N TRP A 60 6.51 26.54 -0.32
CA TRP A 60 7.81 26.29 -0.95
C TRP A 60 8.91 26.14 0.10
N ASP A 61 9.83 25.20 -0.14
CA ASP A 61 10.98 24.92 0.72
C ASP A 61 10.63 24.76 2.22
N HIS A 62 9.52 24.07 2.49
CA HIS A 62 9.03 23.86 3.85
C HIS A 62 9.55 22.52 4.43
N PRO A 63 10.46 22.53 5.41
CA PRO A 63 11.12 21.31 5.88
C PRO A 63 10.18 20.22 6.43
N PRO A 64 9.08 20.55 7.16
CA PRO A 64 8.11 19.54 7.59
C PRO A 64 7.47 18.77 6.44
N VAL A 65 7.11 19.46 5.34
CA VAL A 65 6.50 18.82 4.16
C VAL A 65 7.53 17.95 3.43
N GLN A 66 8.77 18.43 3.27
CA GLN A 66 9.86 17.64 2.69
C GLN A 66 10.11 16.35 3.50
N LYS A 67 10.02 16.41 4.84
CA LYS A 67 10.18 15.24 5.70
C LYS A 67 9.05 14.21 5.51
N VAL A 68 7.78 14.65 5.50
CA VAL A 68 6.64 13.75 5.30
C VAL A 68 6.68 13.14 3.89
N TRP A 69 7.00 13.94 2.87
CA TRP A 69 7.19 13.43 1.52
C TRP A 69 8.30 12.39 1.44
N SER A 70 9.46 12.64 2.06
CA SER A 70 10.59 11.70 2.04
C SER A 70 10.25 10.39 2.76
N ASP A 71 9.55 10.45 3.89
CA ASP A 71 9.07 9.26 4.61
C ASP A 71 8.11 8.43 3.75
N MET A 72 7.20 9.09 3.03
CA MET A 72 6.30 8.41 2.11
C MET A 72 7.01 7.83 0.89
N TYR A 73 7.95 8.56 0.31
CA TYR A 73 8.78 8.10 -0.80
C TYR A 73 9.56 6.83 -0.44
N ASN A 74 10.17 6.79 0.76
CA ASN A 74 10.93 5.64 1.24
C ASN A 74 10.05 4.40 1.52
N ASN A 75 8.74 4.57 1.66
CA ASN A 75 7.76 3.50 1.78
C ASN A 75 6.99 3.25 0.47
N GLY A 76 7.38 3.89 -0.63
CA GLY A 76 6.82 3.67 -1.95
C GLY A 76 7.22 2.31 -2.53
N VAL A 77 6.41 1.80 -3.47
CA VAL A 77 6.79 0.61 -4.25
C VAL A 77 7.86 0.98 -5.26
N ASP A 78 8.99 0.29 -5.20
CA ASP A 78 10.05 0.35 -6.21
C ASP A 78 10.08 -0.96 -7.02
N LEU A 79 9.77 -0.88 -8.31
CA LEU A 79 9.75 -2.04 -9.21
C LEU A 79 11.14 -2.54 -9.59
N SER A 80 12.19 -1.75 -9.35
CA SER A 80 13.57 -2.20 -9.50
C SER A 80 14.07 -2.99 -8.29
N SER A 81 13.29 -2.96 -7.19
CA SER A 81 13.55 -3.73 -5.97
C SER A 81 12.76 -5.05 -5.94
N ASN A 82 13.14 -5.91 -5.00
CA ASN A 82 12.45 -7.18 -4.74
C ASN A 82 11.31 -7.04 -3.69
N ALA A 83 10.91 -5.81 -3.35
CA ALA A 83 9.97 -5.56 -2.25
C ALA A 83 8.61 -6.29 -2.44
N ILE A 84 8.14 -6.41 -3.68
CA ILE A 84 6.84 -7.03 -3.99
C ILE A 84 6.95 -8.49 -4.42
N ASP A 85 8.15 -9.06 -4.48
CA ASP A 85 8.36 -10.45 -4.92
C ASP A 85 7.59 -11.48 -4.08
N PRO A 86 7.44 -11.33 -2.74
CA PRO A 86 6.63 -12.26 -1.95
C PRO A 86 5.17 -12.37 -2.43
N ILE A 87 4.61 -11.29 -3.00
CA ILE A 87 3.25 -11.31 -3.57
C ILE A 87 3.24 -12.03 -4.92
N LYS A 88 4.26 -11.79 -5.76
CA LYS A 88 4.38 -12.45 -7.08
C LYS A 88 4.56 -13.97 -6.94
N GLU A 89 5.35 -14.41 -5.96
CA GLU A 89 5.65 -15.83 -5.72
C GLU A 89 4.45 -16.60 -5.15
N LYS A 90 3.46 -15.90 -4.58
CA LYS A 90 2.25 -16.50 -4.01
C LYS A 90 1.14 -16.72 -5.04
N LEU A 91 1.17 -16.01 -6.16
CA LEU A 91 0.18 -16.08 -7.25
C LEU A 91 0.64 -17.04 -8.36
#